data_AF-A0A6I6MXA6-F1
#
_entry.id   AF-A0A6I6MXA6-F1
#
_cell.length_a   1.000
_cell.length_b   1.000
_cell.length_c   1.000
_cell.angle_alpha   90.00
_cell.angle_beta   90.00
_cell.angle_gamma   90.00
#
_symmetry.space_group_name_H-M   'P 1'
#
loop_
_entity.id
_entity.type
_entity.pdbx_description
1 polymer ?
#
loop_
_entity_poly.entity_id
_entity_poly.type
_entity_poly.pdbx_seq_one_letter_code
_entity_poly.pdbx_strand_id
1 'polypeptide(L)'
;MSRFMKIESGRPVGAASTTKKAGQSAAPGFTVAAEAPAKTTAATSVGGVTALDAILALQTDEPPAQRRARQTKRGRDALDALEKLERGLVMGSAPGALKVELESLQHGGELTGEAGLDAVLLEIDIRLAVEVAKLERGLTRG
;
A
#
# COMPACT_ATOMS: atom_id res chain seq x y z
N MET A 1 -39.26 -24.16 7.71
CA MET A 1 -39.26 -22.77 8.25
C MET A 1 -38.07 -22.03 7.66
N SER A 2 -38.26 -21.38 6.51
CA SER A 2 -37.27 -20.50 5.91
C SER A 2 -37.17 -19.20 6.69
N ARG A 3 -35.95 -18.74 6.97
CA ARG A 3 -35.66 -17.31 7.11
C ARG A 3 -34.41 -16.97 6.32
N PHE A 4 -34.66 -16.42 5.14
CA PHE A 4 -33.69 -15.58 4.42
C PHE A 4 -33.52 -14.29 5.21
N MET A 5 -32.28 -13.81 5.36
CA MET A 5 -32.04 -12.44 5.73
C MET A 5 -31.22 -11.80 4.62
N LYS A 6 -31.94 -11.09 3.75
CA LYS A 6 -31.44 -10.22 2.70
C LYS A 6 -31.33 -8.82 3.32
N ILE A 7 -30.15 -8.23 3.32
CA ILE A 7 -29.99 -6.80 3.61
C ILE A 7 -29.33 -6.13 2.42
N GLU A 8 -30.07 -5.14 1.95
CA GLU A 8 -29.90 -4.42 0.70
C GLU A 8 -29.15 -3.11 0.93
N SER A 9 -28.50 -2.68 -0.13
CA SER A 9 -27.65 -1.50 -0.28
C SER A 9 -28.28 -0.18 0.13
N GLY A 10 -27.53 0.65 0.87
CA GLY A 10 -27.86 2.04 1.15
C GLY A 10 -26.94 3.01 0.41
N ARG A 11 -27.40 3.56 -0.71
CA ARG A 11 -27.01 4.83 -1.35
C ARG A 11 -28.20 5.25 -2.24
N PRO A 12 -28.39 6.52 -2.62
CA PRO A 12 -27.80 7.78 -2.17
C PRO A 12 -28.88 8.83 -1.81
N VAL A 13 -28.50 9.99 -1.27
CA VAL A 13 -29.38 11.18 -1.30
C VAL A 13 -28.56 12.38 -1.76
N GLY A 14 -28.93 12.93 -2.93
CA GLY A 14 -28.56 14.28 -3.37
C GLY A 14 -29.29 15.34 -2.54
N ALA A 15 -29.21 16.64 -2.79
CA ALA A 15 -28.69 17.42 -3.89
C ALA A 15 -28.48 18.85 -3.35
N ALA A 16 -27.64 19.65 -4.01
CA ALA A 16 -27.93 21.08 -4.18
C ALA A 16 -27.17 21.61 -5.39
N SER A 17 -27.95 22.04 -6.38
CA SER A 17 -27.62 22.95 -7.47
C SER A 17 -27.07 24.28 -6.89
N THR A 18 -26.42 25.19 -7.63
CA THR A 18 -27.01 25.93 -8.75
C THR A 18 -25.97 26.89 -9.38
N THR A 19 -26.13 27.11 -10.69
CA THR A 19 -25.85 28.33 -11.48
C THR A 19 -24.42 28.74 -11.87
N LYS A 20 -24.13 28.47 -13.16
CA LYS A 20 -23.42 29.37 -14.08
C LYS A 20 -23.98 30.80 -14.00
N LYS A 21 -23.11 31.81 -14.05
CA LYS A 21 -23.44 33.07 -14.71
C LYS A 21 -22.43 33.36 -15.81
N ALA A 22 -23.00 33.50 -17.00
CA ALA A 22 -22.35 33.75 -18.26
C ALA A 22 -21.71 35.14 -18.30
N GLY A 23 -20.72 35.26 -19.18
CA GLY A 23 -20.04 36.50 -19.50
C GLY A 23 -20.98 37.58 -20.03
N GLN A 24 -20.55 38.81 -19.83
CA GLN A 24 -21.16 39.99 -20.41
C GLN A 24 -20.05 40.74 -21.15
N SER A 25 -20.25 40.87 -22.46
CA SER A 25 -19.47 41.68 -23.40
C SER A 25 -20.14 43.05 -23.58
N ALA A 26 -19.38 44.00 -24.13
CA ALA A 26 -19.67 45.41 -24.46
C ALA A 26 -19.39 46.42 -23.31
N ALA A 27 -18.64 47.53 -23.46
CA ALA A 27 -18.15 48.29 -24.63
C ALA A 27 -16.92 49.16 -24.19
N PRO A 28 -16.26 49.92 -25.09
CA PRO A 28 -14.96 50.56 -24.82
C PRO A 28 -15.12 51.97 -24.22
N GLY A 29 -14.15 52.39 -23.39
CA GLY A 29 -14.00 53.82 -23.07
C GLY A 29 -13.39 54.08 -21.70
N PHE A 30 -12.07 54.36 -21.68
CA PHE A 30 -11.42 55.53 -21.07
C PHE A 30 -9.93 55.23 -20.94
N THR A 31 -9.08 55.93 -21.69
CA THR A 31 -7.62 55.90 -21.56
C THR A 31 -7.15 57.15 -20.82
N VAL A 32 -6.33 56.99 -19.79
CA VAL A 32 -5.53 58.06 -19.20
C VAL A 32 -4.06 57.73 -19.43
N ALA A 33 -3.34 58.68 -20.03
CA ALA A 33 -1.92 58.57 -20.31
C ALA A 33 -1.06 59.12 -19.15
N ALA A 34 0.02 58.38 -18.89
CA ALA A 34 1.34 58.76 -18.33
C ALA A 34 1.46 59.48 -16.96
N GLU A 35 2.06 58.78 -15.98
CA GLU A 35 3.44 59.02 -15.47
C GLU A 35 3.57 58.70 -13.96
N ALA A 36 4.51 57.80 -13.62
CA ALA A 36 5.37 57.73 -12.41
C ALA A 36 5.65 56.28 -11.95
N PRO A 37 6.88 55.93 -11.53
CA PRO A 37 7.29 54.56 -11.26
C PRO A 37 6.82 54.11 -9.86
N ALA A 38 5.78 53.27 -9.82
CA ALA A 38 5.41 52.58 -8.59
C ALA A 38 6.28 51.33 -8.40
N LYS A 39 7.15 51.38 -7.38
CA LYS A 39 7.89 50.25 -6.81
C LYS A 39 6.93 49.07 -6.63
N THR A 40 7.06 48.05 -7.48
CA THR A 40 6.30 46.82 -7.30
C THR A 40 7.06 45.93 -6.33
N THR A 41 6.36 45.66 -5.24
CA THR A 41 6.60 44.76 -4.13
C THR A 41 7.36 43.49 -4.50
N ALA A 42 8.29 43.11 -3.61
CA ALA A 42 8.98 41.84 -3.60
C ALA A 42 7.98 40.67 -3.80
N ALA A 43 8.25 39.84 -4.80
CA ALA A 43 7.62 38.53 -4.93
C ALA A 43 8.05 37.69 -3.73
N THR A 44 7.14 37.49 -2.78
CA THR A 44 7.28 36.48 -1.73
C THR A 44 7.36 35.10 -2.39
N SER A 45 8.46 34.40 -2.12
CA SER A 45 8.70 33.05 -2.61
C SER A 45 7.72 32.05 -2.00
N VAL A 46 6.61 31.79 -2.70
CA VAL A 46 5.77 30.61 -2.47
C VAL A 46 6.47 29.40 -3.12
N GLY A 47 7.58 28.95 -2.51
CA GLY A 47 8.43 27.90 -3.11
C GLY A 47 8.77 26.71 -2.21
N GLY A 48 8.33 26.71 -0.95
CA GLY A 48 8.73 25.67 0.01
C GLY A 48 7.80 24.46 0.10
N VAL A 49 6.49 24.65 -0.15
CA VAL A 49 5.48 23.61 0.11
C VAL A 49 5.38 22.62 -1.06
N THR A 50 5.61 23.05 -2.29
CA THR A 50 5.47 22.21 -3.50
C THR A 50 6.54 21.14 -3.65
N ALA A 51 7.77 21.38 -3.18
CA ALA A 51 8.86 20.40 -3.29
C ALA A 51 8.66 19.21 -2.33
N LEU A 52 8.13 19.48 -1.12
CA LEU A 52 7.78 18.42 -0.17
C LEU A 52 6.55 17.64 -0.66
N ASP A 53 5.52 18.34 -1.16
CA ASP A 53 4.34 17.72 -1.76
C ASP A 53 4.69 16.87 -2.99
N ALA A 54 5.72 17.27 -3.78
CA ALA A 54 6.21 16.48 -4.92
C ALA A 54 6.94 15.19 -4.48
N ILE A 55 7.66 15.21 -3.35
CA ILE A 55 8.29 14.01 -2.78
C ILE A 55 7.24 13.10 -2.13
N LEU A 56 6.24 13.67 -1.45
CA LEU A 56 5.10 12.92 -0.91
C LEU A 56 4.24 12.30 -2.03
N ALA A 57 4.02 13.02 -3.13
CA ALA A 57 3.28 12.53 -4.28
C ALA A 57 3.99 11.36 -5.00
N LEU A 58 5.32 11.23 -4.86
CA LEU A 58 6.09 10.11 -5.42
C LEU A 58 6.07 8.87 -4.52
N GLN A 59 5.47 8.93 -3.31
CA GLN A 59 5.15 7.74 -2.51
C GLN A 59 3.91 7.00 -3.05
N THR A 60 3.59 7.17 -4.34
CA THR A 60 2.56 6.39 -5.01
C THR A 60 2.83 4.90 -4.84
N ASP A 61 1.76 4.18 -4.50
CA ASP A 61 1.71 2.73 -4.30
C ASP A 61 2.55 1.97 -5.34
N GLU A 62 3.30 0.97 -4.86
CA GLU A 62 4.06 0.05 -5.68
C GLU A 62 3.15 -0.58 -6.77
N PRO A 63 3.52 -0.48 -8.07
CA PRO A 63 2.76 -1.09 -9.15
C PRO A 63 2.40 -2.56 -8.86
N PRO A 64 1.18 -3.01 -9.22
CA PRO A 64 0.72 -4.35 -8.92
C PRO A 64 1.66 -5.44 -9.46
N ALA A 65 2.27 -5.21 -10.63
CA ALA A 65 3.25 -6.12 -11.22
C ALA A 65 4.52 -6.29 -10.36
N GLN A 66 5.01 -5.20 -9.76
CA GLN A 66 6.20 -5.21 -8.92
C GLN A 66 5.88 -5.84 -7.55
N ARG A 67 4.71 -5.55 -6.96
CA ARG A 67 4.22 -6.26 -5.76
C ARG A 67 4.10 -7.75 -6.00
N ARG A 68 3.47 -8.15 -7.10
CA ARG A 68 3.36 -9.56 -7.51
C ARG A 68 4.73 -10.23 -7.61
N ALA A 69 5.69 -9.61 -8.29
CA ALA A 69 7.04 -10.15 -8.43
C ALA A 69 7.74 -10.31 -7.08
N ARG A 70 7.66 -9.29 -6.21
CA ARG A 70 8.22 -9.30 -4.85
C ARG A 70 7.62 -10.42 -4.00
N GLN A 71 6.29 -10.52 -3.98
CA GLN A 71 5.58 -11.53 -3.18
C GLN A 71 5.77 -12.95 -3.73
N THR A 72 5.87 -13.12 -5.06
CA THR A 72 6.22 -14.41 -5.66
C THR A 72 7.64 -14.84 -5.27
N LYS A 73 8.61 -13.92 -5.28
CA LYS A 73 9.97 -14.20 -4.83
C LYS A 73 9.97 -14.60 -3.35
N ARG A 74 9.32 -13.82 -2.49
CA ARG A 74 9.14 -14.13 -1.07
C ARG A 74 8.56 -15.53 -0.86
N GLY A 75 7.51 -15.89 -1.60
CA GLY A 75 6.90 -17.22 -1.51
C GLY A 75 7.90 -18.35 -1.84
N ARG A 76 8.76 -18.16 -2.84
CA ARG A 76 9.84 -19.12 -3.15
C ARG A 76 10.87 -19.19 -2.03
N ASP A 77 11.33 -18.04 -1.55
CA ASP A 77 12.29 -17.95 -0.43
C ASP A 77 11.73 -18.66 0.82
N ALA A 78 10.41 -18.53 1.08
CA ALA A 78 9.70 -19.24 2.15
C ALA A 78 9.68 -20.76 1.98
N LEU A 79 9.40 -21.26 0.76
CA LEU A 79 9.44 -22.69 0.47
C LEU A 79 10.85 -23.26 0.65
N ASP A 80 11.87 -22.54 0.18
CA ASP A 80 13.28 -22.95 0.35
C ASP A 80 13.68 -22.98 1.83
N ALA A 81 13.24 -22.00 2.62
CA ALA A 81 13.47 -21.97 4.06
C ALA A 81 12.79 -23.13 4.79
N LEU A 82 11.56 -23.49 4.40
CA LEU A 82 10.85 -24.66 4.93
C LEU A 82 11.58 -25.96 4.60
N GLU A 83 12.10 -26.10 3.38
CA GLU A 83 12.86 -27.28 2.96
C GLU A 83 14.21 -27.40 3.71
N LYS A 84 14.90 -26.27 3.93
CA LYS A 84 16.10 -26.22 4.80
C LYS A 84 15.77 -26.67 6.22
N LEU A 85 14.64 -26.20 6.77
CA LEU A 85 14.19 -26.62 8.10
C LEU A 85 13.94 -28.13 8.14
N GLU A 86 13.23 -28.68 7.17
CA GLU A 86 12.95 -30.12 7.08
C GLU A 86 14.25 -30.94 7.08
N ARG A 87 15.20 -30.60 6.21
CA ARG A 87 16.51 -31.27 6.16
C ARG A 87 17.27 -31.15 7.48
N GLY A 88 17.26 -29.97 8.09
CA GLY A 88 17.89 -29.74 9.39
C GLY A 88 17.32 -30.65 10.47
N LEU A 89 15.98 -30.74 10.55
CA LEU A 89 15.28 -31.58 11.52
C LEU A 89 15.59 -33.07 11.30
N VAL A 90 15.65 -33.53 10.05
CA VAL A 90 16.06 -34.91 9.72
C VAL A 90 17.50 -35.20 10.17
N MET A 91 18.38 -34.20 10.09
CA MET A 91 19.77 -34.28 10.58
C MET A 91 19.90 -34.07 12.10
N GLY A 92 18.79 -33.84 12.82
CA GLY A 92 18.79 -33.60 14.26
C GLY A 92 19.23 -32.18 14.68
N SER A 93 19.22 -31.21 13.75
CA SER A 93 19.59 -29.83 14.02
C SER A 93 18.44 -28.87 13.69
N ALA A 94 17.95 -28.15 14.70
CA ALA A 94 16.99 -27.05 14.52
C ALA A 94 17.68 -25.71 14.81
N PRO A 95 18.33 -25.08 13.81
CA PRO A 95 19.11 -23.87 14.06
C PRO A 95 18.18 -22.67 14.34
N GLY A 96 18.42 -21.96 15.44
CA GLY A 96 17.67 -20.74 15.80
C GLY A 96 17.73 -19.64 14.73
N ALA A 97 18.78 -19.62 13.90
CA ALA A 97 18.87 -18.71 12.75
C ALA A 97 17.76 -18.98 11.70
N LEU A 98 17.38 -20.24 11.47
CA LEU A 98 16.26 -20.56 10.56
C LEU A 98 14.92 -20.09 11.14
N LYS A 99 14.74 -20.11 12.47
CA LYS A 99 13.53 -19.56 13.09
C LYS A 99 13.35 -18.08 12.73
N VAL A 100 14.41 -17.29 12.86
CA VAL A 100 14.40 -15.85 12.55
C VAL A 100 14.15 -15.61 11.06
N GLU A 101 14.74 -16.43 10.17
CA GLU A 101 14.47 -16.37 8.72
C GLU A 101 12.99 -16.64 8.42
N LEU A 102 12.41 -17.70 9.00
CA LEU A 102 11.00 -18.05 8.81
C LEU A 102 10.05 -16.97 9.35
N GLU A 103 10.35 -16.37 10.51
CA GLU A 103 9.59 -15.23 11.06
C GLU A 103 9.68 -14.02 10.14
N SER A 104 10.86 -13.66 9.66
CA SER A 104 11.03 -12.53 8.75
C SER A 104 10.22 -12.72 7.47
N LEU A 105 10.27 -13.93 6.90
CA LEU A 105 9.49 -14.27 5.71
C LEU A 105 8.00 -14.20 6.02
N GLN A 106 7.53 -14.75 7.14
CA GLN A 106 6.12 -14.71 7.55
C GLN A 106 5.58 -13.28 7.66
N HIS A 107 6.33 -12.33 8.24
CA HIS A 107 5.87 -10.95 8.43
C HIS A 107 5.92 -10.10 7.15
N GLY A 108 6.60 -10.56 6.10
CA GLY A 108 6.74 -9.81 4.84
C GLY A 108 5.57 -9.91 3.85
N GLY A 109 4.45 -10.52 4.25
CA GLY A 109 3.33 -10.83 3.35
C GLY A 109 2.43 -9.65 3.05
N GLU A 110 2.11 -9.50 1.76
CA GLU A 110 1.22 -8.46 1.25
C GLU A 110 0.32 -9.04 0.15
N LEU A 111 -0.89 -8.47 -0.02
CA LEU A 111 -1.78 -8.85 -1.12
C LEU A 111 -1.24 -8.35 -2.46
N THR A 112 -1.24 -9.24 -3.44
CA THR A 112 -0.77 -8.96 -4.81
C THR A 112 -1.88 -8.43 -5.72
N GLY A 113 -3.14 -8.68 -5.36
CA GLY A 113 -4.31 -8.37 -6.18
C GLY A 113 -4.72 -9.51 -7.13
N GLU A 114 -3.98 -10.61 -7.14
CA GLU A 114 -4.33 -11.85 -7.84
C GLU A 114 -4.82 -12.90 -6.84
N ALA A 115 -6.14 -13.11 -6.78
CA ALA A 115 -6.77 -13.95 -5.76
C ALA A 115 -6.18 -15.37 -5.68
N GLY A 116 -5.81 -15.98 -6.80
CA GLY A 116 -5.19 -17.31 -6.82
C GLY A 116 -3.78 -17.33 -6.23
N LEU A 117 -2.97 -16.31 -6.51
CA LEU A 117 -1.63 -16.18 -5.95
C LEU A 117 -1.70 -15.86 -4.45
N ASP A 118 -2.59 -14.94 -4.07
CA ASP A 118 -2.79 -14.55 -2.67
C ASP A 118 -3.24 -15.74 -1.81
N ALA A 119 -4.10 -16.63 -2.35
CA ALA A 119 -4.52 -17.84 -1.65
C ALA A 119 -3.35 -18.81 -1.39
N VAL A 120 -2.48 -19.02 -2.38
CA VAL A 120 -1.30 -19.89 -2.23
C VAL A 120 -0.29 -19.28 -1.26
N LEU A 121 -0.02 -17.98 -1.36
CA LEU A 121 0.87 -17.28 -0.43
C LEU A 121 0.34 -17.35 1.01
N LEU A 122 -0.97 -17.23 1.21
CA LEU A 122 -1.59 -17.39 2.52
C LEU A 122 -1.40 -18.80 3.09
N GLU A 123 -1.52 -19.84 2.27
CA GLU A 123 -1.25 -21.22 2.71
C GLU A 123 0.21 -21.40 3.15
N ILE A 124 1.16 -20.83 2.40
CA ILE A 124 2.57 -20.82 2.77
C ILE A 124 2.76 -20.10 4.11
N ASP A 125 2.13 -18.95 4.31
CA ASP A 125 2.23 -18.15 5.53
C ASP A 125 1.67 -18.85 6.76
N ILE A 126 0.56 -19.58 6.60
CA ILE A 126 0.02 -20.45 7.65
C ILE A 126 1.03 -21.54 8.00
N ARG A 127 1.69 -22.14 7.00
CA ARG A 127 2.70 -23.17 7.26
C ARG A 127 3.91 -22.61 7.98
N LEU A 128 4.42 -21.44 7.59
CA LEU A 128 5.49 -20.73 8.29
C LEU A 128 5.13 -20.51 9.77
N ALA A 129 3.91 -20.00 10.04
CA ALA A 129 3.42 -19.77 11.40
C ALA A 129 3.45 -21.04 12.25
N VAL A 130 2.99 -22.16 11.68
CA VAL A 130 2.96 -23.45 12.35
C VAL A 130 4.36 -23.96 12.66
N GLU A 131 5.30 -23.83 11.73
CA GLU A 131 6.68 -24.27 11.93
C GLU A 131 7.43 -23.43 12.97
N VAL A 132 7.26 -22.11 12.95
CA VAL A 132 7.81 -21.23 14.00
C VAL A 132 7.26 -21.64 15.37
N ALA A 133 5.94 -21.83 15.50
CA ALA A 133 5.32 -22.25 16.75
C ALA A 133 5.79 -23.65 17.21
N LYS A 134 6.08 -24.56 16.28
CA LYS A 134 6.66 -25.88 16.61
C LYS A 134 8.07 -25.75 17.15
N LEU A 135 8.90 -24.91 16.53
CA LEU A 135 10.26 -24.64 17.00
C LEU A 135 10.27 -24.03 18.41
N GLU A 136 9.33 -23.13 18.70
CA GLU A 136 9.15 -22.56 20.05
C GLU A 136 8.75 -23.62 21.08
N ARG A 137 7.83 -24.52 20.73
CA ARG A 137 7.43 -25.63 21.60
C ARG A 137 8.51 -26.69 21.78
N GLY A 138 9.30 -26.96 20.75
CA GLY A 138 10.44 -27.87 20.80
C GLY A 138 11.54 -27.34 21.71
N LEU A 139 11.84 -26.04 21.59
CA LEU A 139 12.83 -25.36 22.43
C LEU A 139 12.43 -25.32 23.90
N THR A 140 11.13 -25.16 24.20
CA THR A 140 10.62 -25.12 25.58
C THR A 140 10.49 -26.49 26.26
N ARG A 141 10.64 -27.59 25.49
CA ARG A 141 10.52 -28.96 26.00
C ARG A 141 11.86 -29.71 26.07
N GLY A 142 12.97 -29.04 25.74
CA GLY A 142 14.34 -29.56 25.82
C GLY A 142 15.07 -29.18 27.10
#